data_AF-A0A257XAT5-F1
#
_entry.id   AF-A0A257XAT5-F1
#
_cell.length_a   1.000
_cell.length_b   1.000
_cell.length_c   1.000
_cell.angle_alpha   90.00
_cell.angle_beta   90.00
_cell.angle_gamma   90.00
#
_symmetry.space_group_name_H-M   'P 1'
#
loop_
_entity.id
_entity.type
_entity.pdbx_description
1 polymer ?
#
loop_
_entity_poly.entity_id
_entity_poly.type
_entity_poly.pdbx_seq_one_letter_code
_entity_poly.pdbx_strand_id
1 'polypeptide(L)'
;LVAGQTGTINTGTYATTLSGVISGSGALVKSGTGTLTLSGSNTFSGGTSLGGGQVTLNSGNALGTGAVTLTSDATLAFGSSATSVANALVVNSGTTATLTVASGSTTLSGGISGAGALTKTGSGTLTLTGTNTSSGPLTVSAGTLTAGAAGALSSSAAVSVSSGATLNLTASQTIASLSGLHRRRLRRQHVQRHDHKRRQRLGRFTRHLHQKRQRHAHAVEHEHQRRRSAPRRWRHGHQRRRLVRGLFRGGHRQRQYRHPRDQRRDPVRRRRAACRRLGWHGNGQPDGRHRRGRADLQCRGSLRVFQSRQPGRHRRL
;
A
#
# COMPACT_ATOMS: atom_id res chain seq x y z
N LEU A 1 -46.47 8.08 -0.27
CA LEU A 1 -46.06 8.92 0.88
C LEU A 1 -46.52 10.35 0.62
N VAL A 2 -47.13 11.00 1.61
CA VAL A 2 -47.71 12.37 1.45
C VAL A 2 -46.74 13.41 1.99
N ALA A 3 -46.68 14.60 1.37
CA ALA A 3 -45.83 15.71 1.81
C ALA A 3 -46.02 16.02 3.30
N GLY A 4 -44.93 16.21 4.04
CA GLY A 4 -44.96 16.50 5.48
C GLY A 4 -45.29 15.30 6.38
N GLN A 5 -45.73 14.17 5.81
CA GLN A 5 -46.03 12.95 6.55
C GLN A 5 -44.88 11.95 6.47
N THR A 6 -44.82 11.07 7.48
CA THR A 6 -43.87 9.98 7.55
C THR A 6 -44.61 8.64 7.49
N GLY A 7 -44.27 7.79 6.53
CA GLY A 7 -44.73 6.41 6.50
C GLY A 7 -43.77 5.54 7.29
N THR A 8 -44.28 4.71 8.21
CA THR A 8 -43.44 3.79 9.00
C THR A 8 -43.64 2.35 8.55
N ILE A 9 -42.54 1.65 8.29
CA ILE A 9 -42.50 0.20 8.11
C ILE A 9 -41.74 -0.39 9.30
N ASN A 10 -42.47 -1.03 10.21
CA ASN A 10 -41.88 -1.82 11.29
C ASN A 10 -41.85 -3.29 10.88
N THR A 11 -40.66 -3.85 10.69
CA THR A 11 -40.51 -5.27 10.32
C THR A 11 -40.50 -6.22 11.51
N GLY A 12 -40.53 -5.72 12.76
CA GLY A 12 -40.26 -6.54 13.94
C GLY A 12 -38.92 -7.25 13.79
N THR A 13 -38.91 -8.58 13.88
CA THR A 13 -37.75 -9.45 13.60
C THR A 13 -37.82 -10.14 12.23
N TYR A 14 -38.85 -9.88 11.44
CA TYR A 14 -39.15 -10.61 10.20
C TYR A 14 -38.46 -10.01 8.97
N ALA A 15 -38.45 -10.79 7.89
CA ALA A 15 -38.15 -10.29 6.56
C ALA A 15 -39.44 -9.79 5.89
N THR A 16 -39.39 -8.60 5.28
CA THR A 16 -40.49 -8.00 4.54
C THR A 16 -39.98 -7.50 3.20
N THR A 17 -40.67 -7.85 2.11
CA THR A 17 -40.30 -7.39 0.76
C THR A 17 -41.38 -6.48 0.20
N LEU A 18 -40.97 -5.30 -0.27
CA LEU A 18 -41.81 -4.42 -1.08
C LEU A 18 -41.25 -4.35 -2.50
N SER A 19 -42.02 -4.94 -3.42
CA SER A 19 -41.65 -5.02 -4.84
C SER A 19 -42.21 -3.87 -5.68
N GLY A 20 -43.29 -3.22 -5.21
CA GLY A 20 -43.92 -2.10 -5.89
C GLY A 20 -43.13 -0.80 -5.79
N VAL A 21 -43.51 0.19 -6.60
CA VAL A 21 -42.98 1.55 -6.53
C VAL A 21 -43.65 2.31 -5.38
N ILE A 22 -42.84 2.81 -4.47
CA ILE A 22 -43.23 3.78 -3.44
C ILE A 22 -42.95 5.18 -4.00
N SER A 23 -43.97 6.05 -3.97
CA SER A 23 -43.92 7.39 -4.55
C SER A 23 -44.38 8.48 -3.57
N GLY A 24 -44.20 9.75 -3.97
CA GLY A 24 -44.66 10.94 -3.26
C GLY A 24 -43.61 11.60 -2.36
N SER A 25 -43.90 12.75 -1.78
CA SER A 25 -42.88 13.61 -1.16
C SER A 25 -42.67 13.40 0.35
N GLY A 26 -43.40 12.49 0.97
CA GLY A 26 -43.22 12.15 2.39
C GLY A 26 -41.97 11.30 2.66
N ALA A 27 -41.58 11.22 3.94
CA ALA A 27 -40.44 10.43 4.38
C ALA A 27 -40.84 8.98 4.69
N LEU A 28 -39.87 8.06 4.61
CA LEU A 28 -40.01 6.67 5.03
C LEU A 28 -39.22 6.43 6.32
N VAL A 29 -39.80 5.77 7.31
CA VAL A 29 -39.10 5.25 8.49
C VAL A 29 -39.10 3.73 8.44
N LYS A 30 -37.92 3.13 8.49
CA LYS A 30 -37.75 1.70 8.76
C LYS A 30 -37.45 1.51 10.24
N SER A 31 -38.25 0.69 10.93
CA SER A 31 -38.02 0.27 12.31
C SER A 31 -38.08 -1.26 12.46
N GLY A 32 -37.73 -1.77 13.64
CA GLY A 32 -37.55 -3.20 13.90
C GLY A 32 -36.19 -3.74 13.44
N THR A 33 -35.75 -4.83 14.06
CA THR A 33 -34.44 -5.47 13.81
C THR A 33 -34.42 -6.35 12.56
N GLY A 34 -35.58 -6.69 12.01
CA GLY A 34 -35.75 -7.47 10.80
C GLY A 34 -35.30 -6.76 9.52
N THR A 35 -35.42 -7.48 8.40
CA THR A 35 -34.96 -7.03 7.08
C THR A 35 -36.13 -6.47 6.26
N LEU A 36 -35.95 -5.27 5.69
CA LEU A 36 -36.82 -4.74 4.64
C LEU A 36 -36.10 -4.81 3.29
N THR A 37 -36.62 -5.58 2.35
CA THR A 37 -36.14 -5.61 0.96
C THR A 37 -36.97 -4.67 0.09
N LEU A 38 -36.32 -3.70 -0.54
CA LEU A 38 -36.92 -2.77 -1.49
C LEU A 38 -36.45 -3.12 -2.90
N SER A 39 -37.36 -3.64 -3.72
CA SER A 39 -37.04 -4.06 -5.10
C SER A 39 -37.54 -3.08 -6.16
N GLY A 40 -38.50 -2.22 -5.82
CA GLY A 40 -38.99 -1.17 -6.70
C GLY A 40 -37.96 -0.07 -6.96
N SER A 41 -38.03 0.54 -8.15
CA SER A 41 -37.38 1.83 -8.43
C SER A 41 -38.25 2.95 -7.85
N ASN A 42 -38.01 3.29 -6.58
CA ASN A 42 -38.86 4.19 -5.83
C ASN A 42 -38.63 5.66 -6.24
N THR A 43 -39.68 6.48 -6.12
CA THR A 43 -39.67 7.90 -6.54
C THR A 43 -39.96 8.86 -5.39
N PHE A 44 -40.08 8.36 -4.15
CA PHE A 44 -40.33 9.24 -3.03
C PHE A 44 -39.12 10.12 -2.70
N SER A 45 -39.37 11.37 -2.30
CA SER A 45 -38.32 12.39 -2.14
C SER A 45 -38.09 12.85 -0.71
N GLY A 46 -38.96 12.49 0.24
CA GLY A 46 -38.84 12.92 1.65
C GLY A 46 -37.70 12.25 2.44
N GLY A 47 -36.98 11.31 1.81
CA GLY A 47 -35.86 10.58 2.43
C GLY A 47 -36.28 9.35 3.22
N THR A 48 -35.28 8.65 3.76
CA THR A 48 -35.46 7.42 4.54
C THR A 48 -34.73 7.53 5.88
N SER A 49 -35.41 7.29 6.99
CA SER A 49 -34.78 7.11 8.30
C SER A 49 -34.70 5.63 8.65
N LEU A 50 -33.50 5.16 9.03
CA LEU A 50 -33.23 3.80 9.44
C LEU A 50 -33.05 3.73 10.96
N GLY A 51 -34.09 3.28 11.65
CA GLY A 51 -34.14 3.08 13.10
C GLY A 51 -33.78 1.67 13.56
N GLY A 52 -33.12 0.87 12.71
CA GLY A 52 -32.63 -0.46 13.07
C GLY A 52 -32.77 -1.53 11.97
N GLY A 53 -32.11 -2.66 12.22
CA GLY A 53 -32.19 -3.85 11.37
C GLY A 53 -31.47 -3.68 10.03
N GLN A 54 -32.02 -4.28 8.99
CA GLN A 54 -31.43 -4.25 7.64
C GLN A 54 -32.41 -3.68 6.61
N VAL A 55 -31.88 -2.92 5.66
CA VAL A 55 -32.56 -2.60 4.40
C VAL A 55 -31.74 -3.14 3.24
N THR A 56 -32.36 -3.99 2.42
CA THR A 56 -31.74 -4.57 1.22
C THR A 56 -32.25 -3.84 -0.02
N LEU A 57 -31.32 -3.33 -0.83
CA LEU A 57 -31.59 -2.55 -2.04
C LEU A 57 -31.44 -3.45 -3.27
N ASN A 58 -32.55 -3.74 -3.95
CA ASN A 58 -32.54 -4.47 -5.21
C ASN A 58 -32.79 -3.55 -6.42
N SER A 59 -32.52 -2.25 -6.26
CA SER A 59 -32.56 -1.23 -7.31
C SER A 59 -31.65 -0.06 -6.90
N GLY A 60 -31.05 0.63 -7.87
CA GLY A 60 -30.27 1.85 -7.61
C GLY A 60 -31.09 2.99 -6.99
N ASN A 61 -32.40 3.02 -7.26
CA ASN A 61 -33.34 4.01 -6.74
C ASN A 61 -34.25 3.41 -5.63
N ALA A 62 -33.84 2.31 -5.00
CA ALA A 62 -34.66 1.64 -3.98
C ALA A 62 -35.00 2.54 -2.78
N LEU A 63 -34.23 3.59 -2.49
CA LEU A 63 -34.48 4.52 -1.37
C LEU A 63 -35.12 5.85 -1.81
N GLY A 64 -35.60 5.93 -3.05
CA GLY A 64 -36.07 7.18 -3.62
C GLY A 64 -34.93 8.17 -3.85
N THR A 65 -35.23 9.47 -3.82
CA THR A 65 -34.25 10.54 -4.14
C THR A 65 -33.76 11.32 -2.92
N GLY A 66 -34.43 11.18 -1.78
CA GLY A 66 -34.06 11.89 -0.55
C GLY A 66 -32.83 11.29 0.17
N ALA A 67 -32.34 11.99 1.18
CA ALA A 67 -31.24 11.49 2.02
C ALA A 67 -31.66 10.27 2.86
N VAL A 68 -30.68 9.48 3.26
CA VAL A 68 -30.84 8.35 4.17
C VAL A 68 -30.19 8.71 5.51
N THR A 69 -30.96 8.67 6.60
CA THR A 69 -30.47 9.01 7.94
C THR A 69 -30.51 7.79 8.84
N LEU A 70 -29.37 7.37 9.37
CA LEU A 70 -29.31 6.34 10.38
C LEU A 70 -29.51 6.97 11.76
N THR A 71 -30.58 6.54 12.44
CA THR A 71 -30.92 6.96 13.81
C THR A 71 -30.60 5.87 14.84
N SER A 72 -30.24 4.66 14.38
CA SER A 72 -29.75 3.55 15.18
C SER A 72 -28.80 2.71 14.33
N ASP A 73 -28.12 1.74 14.95
CA ASP A 73 -27.30 0.76 14.23
C ASP A 73 -28.16 0.05 13.18
N ALA A 74 -27.74 0.14 11.92
CA ALA A 74 -28.48 -0.44 10.81
C ALA A 74 -27.55 -0.91 9.69
N THR A 75 -28.03 -1.90 8.95
CA THR A 75 -27.35 -2.43 7.78
C THR A 75 -28.02 -1.93 6.50
N LEU A 76 -27.25 -1.35 5.61
CA LEU A 76 -27.65 -1.10 4.23
C LEU A 76 -26.97 -2.16 3.35
N ALA A 77 -27.77 -3.10 2.84
CA ALA A 77 -27.29 -4.18 2.00
C ALA A 77 -27.58 -3.88 0.53
N PHE A 78 -26.53 -3.79 -0.29
CA PHE A 78 -26.64 -3.56 -1.72
C PHE A 78 -26.79 -4.92 -2.42
N GLY A 79 -27.98 -5.16 -2.96
CA GLY A 79 -28.25 -6.31 -3.83
C GLY A 79 -27.60 -6.13 -5.21
N SER A 80 -27.60 -7.19 -6.02
CA SER A 80 -26.91 -7.24 -7.32
C SER A 80 -27.39 -6.17 -8.32
N SER A 81 -28.63 -5.72 -8.18
CA SER A 81 -29.25 -4.71 -9.05
C SER A 81 -29.01 -3.27 -8.58
N ALA A 82 -28.49 -3.06 -7.37
CA ALA A 82 -28.13 -1.75 -6.84
C ALA A 82 -26.67 -1.42 -7.18
N THR A 83 -26.38 -1.25 -8.48
CA THR A 83 -25.02 -0.96 -8.97
C THR A 83 -24.58 0.49 -8.73
N SER A 84 -25.53 1.41 -8.58
CA SER A 84 -25.31 2.81 -8.24
C SER A 84 -26.42 3.32 -7.32
N VAL A 85 -26.06 3.95 -6.21
CA VAL A 85 -26.98 4.56 -5.25
C VAL A 85 -26.54 6.01 -5.03
N ALA A 86 -27.44 6.96 -5.27
CA ALA A 86 -27.12 8.40 -5.25
C ALA A 86 -27.51 9.09 -3.94
N ASN A 87 -28.23 8.41 -3.06
CA ASN A 87 -28.71 8.99 -1.81
C ASN A 87 -27.53 9.41 -0.91
N ALA A 88 -27.57 10.65 -0.41
CA ALA A 88 -26.67 11.08 0.65
C ALA A 88 -26.96 10.27 1.93
N LEU A 89 -25.91 9.99 2.70
CA LEU A 89 -26.01 9.21 3.93
C LEU A 89 -25.64 10.07 5.14
N VAL A 90 -26.53 10.17 6.12
CA VAL A 90 -26.28 10.84 7.39
C VAL A 90 -26.20 9.77 8.48
N VAL A 91 -25.03 9.60 9.08
CA VAL A 91 -24.81 8.61 10.14
C VAL A 91 -24.70 9.33 11.48
N ASN A 92 -25.76 9.28 12.27
CA ASN A 92 -25.83 10.03 13.52
C ASN A 92 -24.81 9.55 14.55
N SER A 93 -24.42 10.44 15.46
CA SER A 93 -23.51 10.09 16.56
C SER A 93 -24.03 8.91 17.36
N GLY A 94 -23.14 8.02 17.80
CA GLY A 94 -23.50 6.82 18.56
C GLY A 94 -24.14 5.70 17.73
N THR A 95 -24.19 5.82 16.40
CA THR A 95 -24.71 4.78 15.50
C THR A 95 -23.61 4.20 14.62
N THR A 96 -23.82 3.00 14.09
CA THR A 96 -22.98 2.34 13.10
C THR A 96 -23.78 2.01 11.85
N ALA A 97 -23.35 2.55 10.69
CA ALA A 97 -23.84 2.12 9.39
C ALA A 97 -23.02 0.94 8.88
N THR A 98 -23.64 -0.23 8.75
CA THR A 98 -23.02 -1.38 8.09
C THR A 98 -23.40 -1.40 6.61
N LEU A 99 -22.44 -1.08 5.76
CA LEU A 99 -22.59 -1.06 4.30
C LEU A 99 -22.15 -2.41 3.74
N THR A 100 -23.11 -3.26 3.36
CA THR A 100 -22.85 -4.63 2.91
C THR A 100 -22.95 -4.75 1.40
N VAL A 101 -21.85 -5.09 0.73
CA VAL A 101 -21.87 -5.52 -0.67
C VAL A 101 -21.48 -7.00 -0.69
N ALA A 102 -22.47 -7.88 -0.73
CA ALA A 102 -22.25 -9.33 -0.60
C ALA A 102 -21.31 -9.87 -1.70
N SER A 103 -21.54 -9.43 -2.94
CA SER A 103 -20.79 -9.76 -4.15
C SER A 103 -20.90 -8.64 -5.19
N GLY A 104 -20.09 -8.68 -6.25
CA GLY A 104 -20.16 -7.68 -7.32
C GLY A 104 -19.60 -6.33 -6.91
N SER A 105 -20.13 -5.25 -7.49
CA SER A 105 -19.70 -3.89 -7.22
C SER A 105 -20.88 -2.92 -7.17
N THR A 106 -20.82 -1.98 -6.22
CA THR A 106 -21.78 -0.88 -6.09
C THR A 106 -21.05 0.44 -5.92
N THR A 107 -21.53 1.48 -6.58
CA THR A 107 -21.09 2.86 -6.35
C THR A 107 -22.08 3.59 -5.45
N LEU A 108 -21.60 4.21 -4.37
CA LEU A 108 -22.33 5.18 -3.57
C LEU A 108 -21.81 6.57 -3.93
N SER A 109 -22.63 7.34 -4.66
CA SER A 109 -22.25 8.68 -5.14
C SER A 109 -22.75 9.82 -4.26
N GLY A 110 -23.73 9.55 -3.40
CA GLY A 110 -24.13 10.50 -2.35
C GLY A 110 -23.01 10.69 -1.32
N GLY A 111 -22.86 11.92 -0.83
CA GLY A 111 -21.93 12.21 0.26
C GLY A 111 -22.38 11.59 1.58
N ILE A 112 -21.42 11.13 2.38
CA ILE A 112 -21.63 10.62 3.72
C ILE A 112 -21.22 11.68 4.75
N SER A 113 -22.09 11.94 5.73
CA SER A 113 -21.88 12.91 6.80
C SER A 113 -22.26 12.33 8.16
N GLY A 114 -21.99 13.09 9.24
CA GLY A 114 -22.31 12.71 10.61
C GLY A 114 -21.13 12.05 11.36
N ALA A 115 -21.34 11.76 12.65
CA ALA A 115 -20.30 11.30 13.56
C ALA A 115 -20.34 9.80 13.88
N GLY A 116 -21.33 9.07 13.36
CA GLY A 116 -21.43 7.63 13.56
C GLY A 116 -20.39 6.84 12.75
N ALA A 117 -20.16 5.61 13.17
CA ALA A 117 -19.20 4.72 12.56
C ALA A 117 -19.71 4.16 11.22
N LEU A 118 -18.78 3.88 10.33
CA LEU A 118 -19.02 3.22 9.05
C LEU A 118 -18.30 1.87 9.04
N THR A 119 -18.99 0.82 8.62
CA THR A 119 -18.39 -0.50 8.41
C THR A 119 -18.71 -1.02 7.02
N LYS A 120 -17.70 -1.22 6.17
CA LYS A 120 -17.84 -1.95 4.90
C LYS A 120 -17.64 -3.45 5.12
N THR A 121 -18.64 -4.24 4.78
CA THR A 121 -18.64 -5.71 4.85
C THR A 121 -19.04 -6.35 3.52
N GLY A 122 -19.03 -7.68 3.48
CA GLY A 122 -19.28 -8.46 2.27
C GLY A 122 -18.08 -8.50 1.33
N SER A 123 -18.02 -9.54 0.49
CA SER A 123 -16.86 -9.84 -0.36
C SER A 123 -16.73 -8.90 -1.57
N GLY A 124 -17.81 -8.21 -1.94
CA GLY A 124 -17.85 -7.31 -3.08
C GLY A 124 -17.14 -5.97 -2.87
N THR A 125 -17.20 -5.14 -3.90
CA THR A 125 -16.58 -3.82 -3.95
C THR A 125 -17.61 -2.73 -3.69
N LEU A 126 -17.33 -1.85 -2.72
CA LEU A 126 -18.06 -0.58 -2.57
C LEU A 126 -17.15 0.54 -3.09
N THR A 127 -17.65 1.35 -4.01
CA THR A 127 -16.94 2.52 -4.53
C THR A 127 -17.61 3.79 -4.00
N LEU A 128 -16.86 4.61 -3.27
CA LEU A 128 -17.32 5.91 -2.80
C LEU A 128 -16.86 6.98 -3.79
N THR A 129 -17.79 7.78 -4.32
CA THR A 129 -17.47 8.91 -5.22
C THR A 129 -17.97 10.26 -4.72
N GLY A 130 -18.86 10.28 -3.73
CA GLY A 130 -19.29 11.52 -3.08
C GLY A 130 -18.20 12.17 -2.24
N THR A 131 -18.34 13.47 -1.97
CA THR A 131 -17.50 14.17 -0.99
C THR A 131 -18.01 13.86 0.41
N ASN A 132 -17.18 13.22 1.24
CA ASN A 132 -17.58 12.75 2.57
C ASN A 132 -17.04 13.66 3.67
N THR A 133 -17.92 14.00 4.60
CA THR A 133 -17.64 14.85 5.79
C THR A 133 -17.91 14.11 7.09
N SER A 134 -18.05 12.78 7.04
CA SER A 134 -18.21 11.96 8.24
C SER A 134 -17.01 12.07 9.17
N SER A 135 -17.24 12.19 10.47
CA SER A 135 -16.18 12.26 11.48
C SER A 135 -16.00 10.96 12.27
N GLY A 136 -16.97 10.03 12.18
CA GLY A 136 -16.86 8.71 12.80
C GLY A 136 -15.86 7.80 12.09
N PRO A 137 -15.38 6.74 12.77
CA PRO A 137 -14.40 5.82 12.22
C PRO A 137 -14.98 5.01 11.05
N LEU A 138 -14.13 4.72 10.06
CA LEU A 138 -14.43 3.85 8.94
C LEU A 138 -13.64 2.55 9.04
N THR A 139 -14.36 1.42 9.08
CA THR A 139 -13.78 0.08 9.12
C THR A 139 -14.08 -0.66 7.82
N VAL A 140 -13.04 -1.10 7.11
CA VAL A 140 -13.15 -2.02 5.98
C VAL A 140 -12.94 -3.43 6.53
N SER A 141 -14.03 -4.13 6.84
CA SER A 141 -14.00 -5.44 7.48
C SER A 141 -13.80 -6.58 6.47
N ALA A 142 -14.37 -6.46 5.27
CA ALA A 142 -14.24 -7.45 4.19
C ALA A 142 -14.40 -6.84 2.80
N GLY A 143 -13.92 -7.57 1.79
CA GLY A 143 -14.00 -7.19 0.38
C GLY A 143 -13.13 -5.98 0.06
N THR A 144 -13.60 -5.17 -0.90
CA THR A 144 -12.88 -3.96 -1.34
C THR A 144 -13.70 -2.70 -1.05
N LEU A 145 -13.05 -1.70 -0.48
CA LEU A 145 -13.53 -0.32 -0.50
C LEU A 145 -12.67 0.47 -1.48
N THR A 146 -13.28 1.08 -2.50
CA THR A 146 -12.61 1.95 -3.46
C THR A 146 -12.95 3.41 -3.16
N ALA A 147 -11.94 4.23 -2.88
CA ALA A 147 -12.05 5.68 -2.84
C ALA A 147 -11.92 6.22 -4.27
N GLY A 148 -13.07 6.42 -4.91
CA GLY A 148 -13.22 6.69 -6.35
C GLY A 148 -12.92 8.12 -6.78
N ALA A 149 -13.00 9.08 -5.86
CA ALA A 149 -12.83 10.50 -6.11
C ALA A 149 -12.12 11.21 -4.94
N ALA A 150 -11.58 12.40 -5.18
CA ALA A 150 -11.03 13.23 -4.11
C ALA A 150 -12.12 13.53 -3.07
N GLY A 151 -11.80 13.41 -1.78
CA GLY A 151 -12.79 13.56 -0.70
C GLY A 151 -13.71 12.35 -0.50
N ALA A 152 -13.52 11.26 -1.26
CA ALA A 152 -14.24 9.99 -1.02
C ALA A 152 -13.95 9.35 0.35
N LEU A 153 -12.87 9.74 1.02
CA LEU A 153 -12.60 9.44 2.43
C LEU A 153 -12.51 10.77 3.16
N SER A 154 -13.13 10.86 4.33
CA SER A 154 -13.10 12.07 5.14
C SER A 154 -11.71 12.28 5.76
N SER A 155 -11.23 13.52 5.74
CA SER A 155 -9.95 13.90 6.37
C SER A 155 -9.98 13.85 7.90
N SER A 156 -11.18 13.78 8.49
CA SER A 156 -11.38 13.75 9.94
C SER A 156 -11.60 12.35 10.50
N ALA A 157 -11.84 11.36 9.63
CA ALA A 157 -12.14 9.98 10.03
C ALA A 157 -10.88 9.11 10.07
N ALA A 158 -10.76 8.29 11.11
CA ALA A 158 -9.79 7.19 11.14
C ALA A 158 -10.27 6.06 10.22
N VAL A 159 -9.35 5.46 9.47
CA VAL A 159 -9.63 4.31 8.60
C VAL A 159 -8.92 3.07 9.13
N SER A 160 -9.65 1.99 9.33
CA SER A 160 -9.09 0.68 9.67
C SER A 160 -9.42 -0.33 8.57
N VAL A 161 -8.44 -1.15 8.18
CA VAL A 161 -8.61 -2.18 7.15
C VAL A 161 -8.29 -3.53 7.76
N SER A 162 -9.28 -4.43 7.83
CA SER A 162 -9.12 -5.76 8.44
C SER A 162 -8.29 -6.70 7.57
N SER A 163 -7.88 -7.84 8.14
CA SER A 163 -7.18 -8.89 7.39
C SER A 163 -8.02 -9.36 6.19
N GLY A 164 -7.40 -9.48 5.03
CA GLY A 164 -8.07 -9.92 3.80
C GLY A 164 -8.97 -8.86 3.14
N ALA A 165 -9.22 -7.72 3.79
CA ALA A 165 -9.90 -6.58 3.18
C ALA A 165 -8.91 -5.71 2.38
N THR A 166 -9.44 -4.98 1.41
CA THR A 166 -8.66 -4.08 0.54
C THR A 166 -9.23 -2.67 0.57
N LEU A 167 -8.36 -1.69 0.81
CA LEU A 167 -8.64 -0.28 0.53
C LEU A 167 -7.92 0.10 -0.77
N ASN A 168 -8.70 0.41 -1.81
CA ASN A 168 -8.21 0.83 -3.11
C ASN A 168 -8.38 2.35 -3.26
N LEU A 169 -7.34 3.05 -3.71
CA LEU A 169 -7.35 4.50 -3.90
C LEU A 169 -7.15 4.78 -5.39
N THR A 170 -8.17 5.35 -6.04
CA THR A 170 -8.07 5.78 -7.45
C THR A 170 -7.94 7.29 -7.60
N ALA A 171 -8.00 8.02 -6.47
CA ALA A 171 -7.76 9.45 -6.36
C ALA A 171 -6.94 9.77 -5.09
N SER A 172 -6.41 10.98 -5.02
CA SER A 172 -5.66 11.47 -3.85
C SER A 172 -6.59 11.71 -2.65
N GLN A 173 -6.32 11.04 -1.54
CA GLN A 173 -7.10 11.14 -0.31
C GLN A 173 -6.30 11.76 0.84
N THR A 174 -7.00 12.47 1.72
CA THR A 174 -6.52 12.86 3.05
C THR A 174 -7.40 12.13 4.06
N ILE A 175 -6.78 11.48 5.06
CA ILE A 175 -7.45 10.74 6.13
C ILE A 175 -6.75 11.05 7.46
N ALA A 176 -7.46 10.89 8.58
CA ALA A 176 -6.90 11.20 9.89
C ALA A 176 -5.83 10.18 10.30
N SER A 177 -6.09 8.89 10.07
CA SER A 177 -5.14 7.81 10.30
C SER A 177 -5.52 6.57 9.50
N LEU A 178 -4.54 5.68 9.26
CA LEU A 178 -4.75 4.37 8.64
C LEU A 178 -4.17 3.26 9.51
N SER A 179 -4.96 2.21 9.78
CA SER A 179 -4.57 1.06 10.60
C SER A 179 -5.02 -0.28 9.98
N GLY A 180 -4.58 -1.39 10.57
CA GLY A 180 -5.00 -2.76 10.19
C GLY A 180 -4.28 -3.38 8.99
N LEU A 181 -3.35 -2.64 8.35
CA LEU A 181 -2.56 -3.18 7.24
C LEU A 181 -1.60 -4.30 7.70
N HIS A 182 -1.75 -5.48 7.13
CA HIS A 182 -0.81 -6.57 7.34
C HIS A 182 0.53 -6.25 6.67
N ARG A 183 1.57 -6.00 7.48
CA ARG A 183 2.93 -5.90 6.97
C ARG A 183 3.37 -7.28 6.49
N ARG A 184 3.28 -7.52 5.18
CA ARG A 184 4.02 -8.62 4.54
C ARG A 184 5.51 -8.30 4.69
N ARG A 185 6.11 -8.78 5.78
CA ARG A 185 7.55 -8.68 6.02
C ARG A 185 8.21 -9.45 4.87
N LEU A 186 8.72 -8.75 3.86
CA LEU A 186 9.52 -9.33 2.80
C LEU A 186 10.74 -9.99 3.48
N ARG A 187 10.64 -11.28 3.80
CA ARG A 187 11.80 -12.05 4.25
C ARG A 187 12.77 -11.98 3.09
N ARG A 188 13.93 -11.33 3.30
CA ARG A 188 15.06 -11.32 2.37
C ARG A 188 15.63 -12.75 2.23
N GLN A 189 14.88 -13.67 1.64
CA GLN A 189 15.30 -15.06 1.44
C GLN A 189 16.44 -15.17 0.41
N HIS A 190 16.56 -14.19 -0.49
CA HIS A 190 17.60 -14.19 -1.52
C HIS A 190 19.02 -14.01 -0.98
N VAL A 191 19.22 -13.24 0.10
CA VAL A 191 20.58 -13.01 0.65
C VAL A 191 21.06 -14.22 1.46
N GLN A 192 20.18 -14.83 2.25
CA GLN A 192 20.56 -15.97 3.09
C GLN A 192 20.84 -17.25 2.30
N ARG A 193 20.13 -17.50 1.20
CA ARG A 193 20.39 -18.68 0.34
C ARG A 193 21.76 -18.61 -0.34
N HIS A 194 22.20 -17.42 -0.73
CA HIS A 194 23.49 -17.23 -1.39
C HIS A 194 24.65 -17.39 -0.41
N ASP A 195 24.48 -16.92 0.83
CA ASP A 195 25.47 -17.04 1.89
C ASP A 195 25.58 -18.48 2.42
N HIS A 196 24.45 -19.17 2.55
CA HIS A 196 24.43 -20.58 2.96
C HIS A 196 25.14 -21.48 1.93
N LYS A 197 24.87 -21.28 0.63
CA LYS A 197 25.56 -22.01 -0.44
C LYS A 197 27.06 -21.71 -0.49
N ARG A 198 27.47 -20.45 -0.25
CA ARG A 198 28.90 -20.09 -0.13
C ARG A 198 29.57 -20.79 1.05
N ARG A 199 28.95 -20.77 2.23
CA ARG A 199 29.47 -21.44 3.44
C ARG A 199 29.59 -22.95 3.26
N GLN A 200 28.62 -23.60 2.62
CA GLN A 200 28.70 -25.04 2.33
C GLN A 200 29.85 -25.37 1.37
N ARG A 201 30.08 -24.56 0.33
CA ARG A 201 31.20 -24.78 -0.63
C ARG A 201 32.56 -24.62 0.04
N LEU A 202 32.74 -23.57 0.85
CA LEU A 202 33.95 -23.38 1.65
C LEU A 202 34.19 -24.54 2.62
N GLY A 203 33.15 -25.01 3.31
CA GLY A 203 33.25 -26.13 4.26
C GLY A 203 33.56 -27.49 3.62
N ARG A 204 33.23 -27.69 2.34
CA ARG A 204 33.64 -28.91 1.59
C ARG A 204 35.11 -28.81 1.15
N PHE A 205 35.54 -27.63 0.70
CA PHE A 205 36.91 -27.40 0.27
C PHE A 205 37.93 -27.55 1.42
N THR A 206 37.61 -27.00 2.60
CA THR A 206 38.48 -27.12 3.78
C THR A 206 38.61 -28.56 4.27
N ARG A 207 37.51 -29.34 4.28
CA ARG A 207 37.55 -30.77 4.62
C ARG A 207 38.38 -31.58 3.63
N HIS A 208 38.27 -31.28 2.34
CA HIS A 208 39.07 -31.96 1.32
C HIS A 208 40.57 -31.67 1.48
N LEU A 209 40.94 -30.40 1.75
CA LEU A 209 42.33 -30.03 2.03
C LEU A 209 42.87 -30.71 3.30
N HIS A 210 42.06 -30.78 4.35
CA HIS A 210 42.43 -31.46 5.59
C HIS A 210 42.67 -32.96 5.37
N GLN A 211 41.78 -33.62 4.63
CA GLN A 211 41.91 -35.05 4.30
C GLN A 211 43.13 -35.33 3.41
N LYS A 212 43.43 -34.42 2.46
CA LYS A 212 44.63 -34.54 1.61
C LYS A 212 45.92 -34.35 2.42
N ARG A 213 45.92 -33.43 3.40
CA ARG A 213 47.04 -33.26 4.34
C ARG A 213 47.24 -34.50 5.22
N GLN A 214 46.17 -35.06 5.77
CA GLN A 214 46.26 -36.29 6.57
C GLN A 214 46.79 -37.47 5.76
N ARG A 215 46.31 -37.66 4.52
CA ARG A 215 46.84 -38.71 3.62
C ARG A 215 48.32 -38.53 3.30
N HIS A 216 48.77 -37.28 3.07
CA HIS A 216 50.19 -37.00 2.89
C HIS A 216 51.01 -37.28 4.15
N ALA A 217 50.51 -36.91 5.34
CA ALA A 217 51.19 -37.20 6.60
C ALA A 217 51.35 -38.71 6.82
N HIS A 218 50.28 -39.48 6.62
CA HIS A 218 50.33 -40.94 6.70
C HIS A 218 51.28 -41.56 5.66
N ALA A 219 51.31 -41.06 4.42
CA ALA A 219 52.22 -41.57 3.40
C ALA A 219 53.70 -41.33 3.76
N VAL A 220 54.02 -40.14 4.28
CA VAL A 220 55.38 -39.80 4.74
C VAL A 220 55.81 -40.67 5.92
N GLU A 221 54.89 -40.94 6.85
CA GLU A 221 55.15 -41.80 8.00
C GLU A 221 55.36 -43.26 7.59
N HIS A 222 54.55 -43.76 6.65
CA HIS A 222 54.72 -45.10 6.07
C HIS A 222 56.06 -45.26 5.33
N GLU A 223 56.53 -44.21 4.65
CA GLU A 223 57.83 -44.22 3.98
C GLU A 223 58.99 -44.12 4.98
N HIS A 224 58.85 -43.33 6.06
CA HIS A 224 59.82 -43.31 7.15
C HIS A 224 59.93 -44.66 7.86
N GLN A 225 58.81 -45.37 8.07
CA GLN A 225 58.83 -46.73 8.63
C GLN A 225 59.52 -47.70 7.67
N ARG A 226 59.19 -47.69 6.36
CA ARG A 226 59.89 -48.51 5.35
C ARG A 226 61.40 -48.27 5.31
N ARG A 227 61.85 -47.02 5.46
CA ARG A 227 63.29 -46.69 5.52
C ARG A 227 63.96 -47.16 6.81
N ARG A 228 63.24 -47.29 7.92
CA ARG A 228 63.76 -47.83 9.19
C ARG A 228 63.82 -49.36 9.20
N SER A 229 62.95 -50.03 8.45
CA SER A 229 62.90 -51.49 8.34
C SER A 229 63.79 -52.08 7.24
N ALA A 230 64.44 -51.26 6.41
CA ALA A 230 65.30 -51.74 5.33
C ALA A 230 66.59 -52.36 5.89
N PRO A 231 66.94 -53.61 5.53
CA PRO A 231 68.15 -54.26 6.02
C PRO A 231 69.40 -53.51 5.55
N ARG A 232 70.31 -53.21 6.49
CA ARG A 232 71.62 -52.58 6.22
C ARG A 232 72.50 -53.55 5.43
N ARG A 233 72.42 -53.53 4.10
CA ARG A 233 73.39 -54.19 3.23
C ARG A 233 73.91 -53.22 2.17
N TRP A 234 75.24 -53.06 2.23
CA TRP A 234 76.14 -52.43 1.26
C TRP A 234 76.10 -50.91 1.09
N ARG A 235 76.85 -50.24 1.98
CA ARG A 235 77.66 -49.07 1.63
C ARG A 235 78.92 -49.58 0.92
N HIS A 236 79.06 -49.34 -0.37
CA HIS A 236 80.29 -49.11 -1.15
C HIS A 236 79.77 -48.87 -2.58
N GLY A 237 79.80 -47.65 -3.09
CA GLY A 237 81.01 -47.05 -3.60
C GLY A 237 80.77 -46.85 -5.09
N HIS A 238 80.42 -45.64 -5.49
CA HIS A 238 80.85 -45.06 -6.77
C HIS A 238 80.43 -43.58 -6.78
N GLN A 239 81.41 -42.74 -6.48
CA GLN A 239 81.46 -41.39 -6.99
C GLN A 239 81.43 -41.48 -8.52
N ARG A 240 80.43 -40.88 -9.15
CA ARG A 240 80.61 -40.17 -10.42
C ARG A 240 79.58 -39.05 -10.51
N ARG A 241 80.10 -37.85 -10.26
CA ARG A 241 79.48 -36.56 -10.55
C ARG A 241 79.00 -36.56 -12.00
N ARG A 242 77.70 -36.34 -12.24
CA ARG A 242 77.25 -35.64 -13.44
C ARG A 242 76.56 -34.36 -13.01
N LEU A 243 77.11 -33.28 -13.54
CA LEU A 243 76.65 -31.91 -13.42
C LEU A 243 75.20 -31.79 -13.92
N VAL A 244 74.31 -31.36 -13.03
CA VAL A 244 73.12 -30.60 -13.42
C VAL A 244 73.06 -29.38 -12.49
N ARG A 245 73.71 -28.29 -12.90
CA ARG A 245 73.34 -26.93 -12.48
C ARG A 245 72.35 -26.46 -13.55
N GLY A 246 71.08 -26.22 -13.22
CA GLY A 246 70.63 -25.04 -12.51
C GLY A 246 70.58 -23.90 -13.53
N LEU A 247 69.41 -23.39 -13.93
CA LEU A 247 68.69 -22.41 -13.14
C LEU A 247 67.26 -22.24 -13.66
N PHE A 248 66.30 -22.57 -12.80
CA PHE A 248 64.93 -22.09 -12.84
C PHE A 248 64.96 -20.57 -12.67
N ARG A 249 64.90 -19.79 -13.76
CA ARG A 249 64.63 -18.35 -13.68
C ARG A 249 63.12 -18.15 -13.51
N GLY A 250 62.72 -17.98 -12.25
CA GLY A 250 61.39 -17.52 -11.86
C GLY A 250 61.11 -16.12 -12.41
N GLY A 251 60.26 -16.04 -13.42
CA GLY A 251 59.63 -14.79 -13.85
C GLY A 251 58.49 -14.42 -12.90
N HIS A 252 58.81 -13.85 -11.74
CA HIS A 252 57.84 -13.15 -10.91
C HIS A 252 57.37 -11.89 -11.64
N ARG A 253 56.26 -11.97 -12.39
CA ARG A 253 55.46 -10.78 -12.72
C ARG A 253 54.65 -10.38 -11.49
N GLN A 254 55.24 -9.55 -10.63
CA GLN A 254 54.48 -8.75 -9.68
C GLN A 254 53.56 -7.80 -10.48
N ARG A 255 52.30 -8.19 -10.68
CA ARG A 255 51.25 -7.22 -10.98
C ARG A 255 51.00 -6.45 -9.69
N GLN A 256 51.48 -5.21 -9.65
CA GLN A 256 51.07 -4.22 -8.66
C GLN A 256 49.55 -4.10 -8.69
N TYR A 257 48.87 -4.71 -7.73
CA TYR A 257 47.52 -4.34 -7.38
C TYR A 257 47.60 -2.96 -6.72
N ARG A 258 47.34 -1.91 -7.52
CA ARG A 258 47.01 -0.60 -6.96
C ARG A 258 45.75 -0.76 -6.13
N HIS A 259 45.88 -0.58 -4.83
CA HIS A 259 44.76 -0.28 -3.94
C HIS A 259 43.94 0.88 -4.53
N PRO A 260 42.60 0.78 -4.65
CA PRO A 260 41.77 1.95 -4.79
C PRO A 260 41.87 2.71 -3.46
N ARG A 261 42.61 3.82 -3.46
CA ARG A 261 42.51 4.82 -2.40
C ARG A 261 41.07 5.29 -2.30
N ASP A 262 40.62 5.39 -1.06
CA ASP A 262 39.39 6.04 -0.64
C ASP A 262 39.10 7.32 -1.42
N GLN A 263 38.20 7.25 -2.40
CA GLN A 263 37.45 8.42 -2.83
C GLN A 263 36.30 8.60 -1.84
N ARG A 264 36.59 9.37 -0.79
CA ARG A 264 35.58 10.05 0.02
C ARG A 264 34.59 10.70 -0.94
N ARG A 265 33.34 10.27 -0.85
CA ARG A 265 32.21 10.76 -1.64
C ARG A 265 31.94 12.21 -1.24
N ASP A 266 32.34 13.16 -2.09
CA ASP A 266 31.93 14.55 -2.01
C ASP A 266 30.41 14.70 -2.20
N PRO A 267 29.65 15.26 -1.24
CA PRO A 267 28.18 15.37 -1.32
C PRO A 267 27.68 16.41 -2.33
N VAL A 268 28.56 17.21 -2.95
CA VAL A 268 28.17 18.42 -3.71
C VAL A 268 27.94 18.13 -5.21
N ARG A 269 28.49 17.05 -5.77
CA ARG A 269 28.31 16.72 -7.21
C ARG A 269 27.01 15.98 -7.55
N ARG A 270 26.32 15.35 -6.58
CA ARG A 270 25.02 14.68 -6.84
C ARG A 270 23.82 15.64 -6.90
N ARG A 271 23.95 16.87 -6.39
CA ARG A 271 22.84 17.84 -6.40
C ARG A 271 22.77 18.73 -7.66
N ARG A 272 23.84 18.82 -8.45
CA ARG A 272 23.81 19.51 -9.77
C ARG A 272 23.27 18.64 -10.92
N ALA A 273 23.20 17.32 -10.73
CA ALA A 273 22.64 16.39 -11.73
C ALA A 273 21.11 16.19 -11.62
N ALA A 274 20.50 16.56 -10.49
CA ALA A 274 19.05 16.44 -10.29
C ALA A 274 18.25 17.62 -10.88
N CYS A 275 18.82 18.84 -10.93
CA CYS A 275 18.15 19.99 -11.55
C CYS A 275 18.24 20.06 -13.08
N ARG A 276 19.15 19.31 -13.72
CA ARG A 276 19.26 19.27 -15.20
C ARG A 276 18.33 18.26 -15.89
N ARG A 277 17.65 17.38 -15.14
CA ARG A 277 16.62 16.47 -15.70
C ARG A 277 15.20 17.07 -15.75
N LEU A 278 15.05 18.34 -15.37
CA LEU A 278 13.75 19.06 -15.39
C LEU A 278 13.75 20.31 -16.31
N GLY A 279 14.78 20.53 -17.13
CA GLY A 279 14.75 21.54 -18.21
C GLY A 279 14.79 23.00 -17.77
N TRP A 280 15.72 23.38 -16.87
CA TRP A 280 15.89 24.77 -16.43
C TRP A 280 17.34 25.25 -16.68
N HIS A 281 17.49 26.30 -17.49
CA HIS A 281 18.74 27.06 -17.65
C HIS A 281 18.59 28.41 -16.96
N GLY A 282 19.47 28.70 -15.99
CA GLY A 282 19.59 30.02 -15.37
C GLY A 282 21.05 30.32 -15.08
N ASN A 283 21.60 31.32 -15.77
CA ASN A 283 22.92 31.88 -15.51
C ASN A 283 22.81 32.86 -14.33
N GLY A 284 23.59 32.64 -13.28
CA GLY A 284 23.72 33.56 -12.15
C GLY A 284 25.10 33.43 -11.54
N GLN A 285 25.89 34.50 -11.62
CA GLN A 285 27.27 34.62 -11.13
C GLN A 285 27.24 34.93 -9.62
N PRO A 286 28.10 34.32 -8.78
CA PRO A 286 28.06 34.53 -7.34
C PRO A 286 28.99 35.69 -6.92
N ASP A 287 28.42 36.80 -6.48
CA ASP A 287 29.18 37.84 -5.77
C ASP A 287 29.36 37.47 -4.30
N GLY A 288 30.61 37.61 -3.85
CA GLY A 288 31.04 37.24 -2.51
C GLY A 288 30.78 38.32 -1.46
N ARG A 289 30.32 37.89 -0.29
CA ARG A 289 30.79 38.33 1.04
C ARG A 289 30.27 37.38 2.11
N HIS A 290 31.19 36.86 2.94
CA HIS A 290 30.95 35.88 4.00
C HIS A 290 30.32 36.51 5.27
N ARG A 291 29.39 35.81 5.95
CA ARG A 291 29.64 35.00 7.16
C ARG A 291 28.34 34.55 7.87
N ARG A 292 28.32 33.23 8.17
CA ARG A 292 27.60 32.46 9.22
C ARG A 292 26.06 32.35 9.13
N GLY A 293 25.61 31.18 8.70
CA GLY A 293 24.23 30.70 8.88
C GLY A 293 23.84 29.71 7.78
N ARG A 294 23.17 28.60 8.13
CA ARG A 294 22.73 27.54 7.21
C ARG A 294 21.99 28.12 5.99
N ALA A 295 22.47 27.86 4.78
CA ALA A 295 21.77 28.22 3.55
C ALA A 295 20.76 27.11 3.19
N ASP A 296 19.51 27.26 3.65
CA ASP A 296 18.37 26.57 3.05
C ASP A 296 18.05 27.23 1.70
N LEU A 297 18.30 26.54 0.59
CA LEU A 297 17.78 26.95 -0.72
C LEU A 297 16.28 26.66 -0.76
N GLN A 298 15.45 27.68 -0.52
CA GLN A 298 14.03 27.65 -0.85
C GLN A 298 13.86 27.77 -2.38
N CYS A 299 13.29 26.75 -3.02
CA CYS A 299 12.70 26.89 -4.34
C CYS A 299 11.38 27.68 -4.20
N ARG A 300 11.44 29.01 -4.28
CA ARG A 300 10.23 29.84 -4.44
C ARG A 300 9.93 30.00 -5.93
N GLY A 301 8.86 29.36 -6.40
CA GLY A 301 8.25 29.69 -7.68
C GLY A 301 7.18 30.76 -7.49
N SER A 302 7.40 31.95 -8.06
CA SER A 302 6.41 33.02 -8.17
C SER A 302 5.54 32.78 -9.41
N LEU A 303 4.26 32.44 -9.21
CA LEU A 303 3.28 32.38 -10.29
C LEU A 303 2.94 33.82 -10.71
N ARG A 304 3.39 34.26 -11.90
CA ARG A 304 2.91 35.49 -12.52
C ARG A 304 1.50 35.22 -13.08
N VAL A 305 0.51 35.85 -12.45
CA VAL A 305 -0.86 35.98 -12.99
C VAL A 305 -0.78 36.85 -14.24
N PHE A 306 -1.16 36.29 -15.39
CA PHE A 306 -1.33 37.05 -16.63
C PHE A 306 -2.71 37.71 -16.58
N GLN A 307 -2.74 39.01 -16.29
CA GLN A 307 -3.93 39.86 -16.46
C GLN A 307 -4.14 40.11 -17.96
N SER A 308 -5.22 39.58 -18.55
CA SER A 308 -5.77 40.08 -19.81
C SER A 308 -6.75 41.22 -19.51
N ARG A 309 -6.35 42.42 -19.92
CA ARG A 309 -7.12 43.67 -19.88
C ARG A 309 -8.42 43.56 -20.68
N GLN A 310 -9.53 44.00 -20.08
CA GLN A 310 -10.65 44.60 -20.83
C GLN A 310 -10.29 46.03 -21.25
N PRO A 311 -10.96 46.56 -22.29
CA PRO A 311 -11.60 47.87 -22.11
C PRO A 311 -13.01 47.94 -22.73
N GLY A 312 -13.86 48.78 -22.13
CA GLY A 312 -14.89 49.51 -22.88
C GLY A 312 -16.33 49.37 -22.39
N ARG A 313 -16.74 50.31 -21.53
CA ARG A 313 -18.12 50.62 -21.12
C ARG A 313 -18.96 51.18 -22.29
N HIS A 314 -20.28 50.96 -22.27
CA HIS A 314 -21.35 51.97 -22.47
C HIS A 314 -22.72 51.32 -22.12
N ARG A 315 -23.34 51.65 -20.97
CA ARG A 315 -24.37 52.69 -20.69
C ARG A 315 -25.77 52.37 -21.25
N ARG A 316 -26.75 52.27 -20.31
CA ARG A 316 -28.19 52.68 -20.32
C ARG A 316 -28.97 52.38 -21.60
N LEU A 317 -30.05 51.61 -21.59
CA LEU A 317 -31.31 51.68 -20.83
C LEU A 317 -31.88 50.27 -20.69
#